data_AF-M7SMY6-F1
#
_entry.id   AF-M7SMY6-F1
#
_cell.length_a   1.000
_cell.length_b   1.000
_cell.length_c   1.000
_cell.angle_alpha   90.00
_cell.angle_beta   90.00
_cell.angle_gamma   90.00
#
_symmetry.space_group_name_H-M   'P 1'
#
loop_
_entity.id
_entity.type
_entity.pdbx_description
1 polymer ?
#
loop_
_entity_poly.entity_id
_entity_poly.type
_entity_poly.pdbx_seq_one_letter_code
_entity_poly.pdbx_strand_id
1 'polypeptide(L)'
;MSDDHTYTFNVTMSCSGCSGAVERVLKKLEGVKNLDISLDKQEAIVKTEPGVDYETVLRTIKKSGKKVNTGDADGVTKPVELAD
;
A
#
# COMPACT_ATOMS: atom_id res chain seq x y z
N MET A 1 2.20 -8.18 -22.75
CA MET A 1 1.42 -8.52 -21.54
C MET A 1 1.91 -7.55 -20.49
N SER A 2 1.07 -6.57 -20.15
CA SER A 2 1.41 -5.65 -19.06
C SER A 2 0.70 -6.19 -17.83
N ASP A 3 1.41 -6.98 -17.05
CA ASP A 3 0.89 -7.56 -15.82
C ASP A 3 1.02 -6.52 -14.71
N ASP A 4 0.06 -5.61 -14.66
CA ASP A 4 -0.08 -4.66 -13.57
C ASP A 4 -0.29 -5.41 -12.26
N HIS A 5 0.32 -4.93 -11.18
CA HIS A 5 0.13 -5.53 -9.86
C HIS A 5 -0.94 -4.80 -9.07
N THR A 6 -1.70 -5.56 -8.28
CA THR A 6 -2.61 -5.01 -7.26
C THR A 6 -2.14 -5.45 -5.88
N TYR A 7 -1.82 -4.47 -5.06
CA TYR A 7 -1.41 -4.66 -3.68
C TYR A 7 -2.51 -4.17 -2.74
N THR A 8 -2.87 -4.98 -1.76
CA THR A 8 -3.85 -4.63 -0.73
C THR A 8 -3.16 -4.65 0.62
N PHE A 9 -3.32 -3.59 1.41
CA PHE A 9 -2.74 -3.49 2.74
C PHE A 9 -3.81 -3.15 3.76
N ASN A 10 -3.82 -3.89 4.88
CA ASN A 10 -4.56 -3.46 6.06
C ASN A 10 -3.68 -2.51 6.88
N VAL A 11 -4.10 -1.25 7.03
CA VAL A 11 -3.32 -0.19 7.68
C VAL A 11 -4.16 0.44 8.79
N THR A 12 -3.58 0.54 9.99
CA THR A 12 -4.25 1.16 11.13
C THR A 12 -4.29 2.68 10.96
N MET A 13 -5.49 3.22 10.76
CA MET A 13 -5.82 4.62 10.51
C MET A 13 -6.91 5.06 11.49
N SER A 14 -6.57 5.91 12.46
CA SER A 14 -7.52 6.34 13.50
C SER A 14 -8.31 7.62 13.15
N CYS A 15 -7.98 8.28 12.04
CA CYS A 15 -8.67 9.49 11.58
C CYS A 15 -8.45 9.73 10.09
N SER A 16 -9.22 10.64 9.50
CA SER A 16 -9.07 11.07 8.11
C SER A 16 -7.68 11.65 7.80
N GLY A 17 -7.02 12.24 8.79
CA GLY A 17 -5.62 12.67 8.67
C GLY A 17 -4.65 11.49 8.50
N CYS A 18 -4.95 10.32 9.07
CA CYS A 18 -4.13 9.12 8.93
C CYS A 18 -4.25 8.52 7.53
N SER A 19 -5.47 8.38 7.02
CA SER A 19 -5.68 7.89 5.64
C SER A 19 -5.07 8.85 4.62
N GLY A 20 -5.23 10.17 4.82
CA GLY A 20 -4.56 11.16 3.96
C GLY A 20 -3.03 11.15 4.06
N ALA A 21 -2.43 10.65 5.14
CA ALA A 21 -0.97 10.48 5.22
C ALA A 21 -0.50 9.29 4.37
N VAL A 22 -1.22 8.16 4.41
CA VAL A 22 -0.98 6.98 3.58
C VAL A 22 -1.13 7.33 2.10
N GLU A 23 -2.20 8.04 1.74
CA GLU A 23 -2.44 8.51 0.38
C GLU A 23 -1.31 9.38 -0.15
N ARG A 24 -0.83 10.34 0.65
CA ARG A 24 0.24 11.26 0.25
C ARG A 24 1.57 10.57 -0.01
N VAL A 25 1.93 9.54 0.75
CA VAL A 25 3.18 8.81 0.50
C VAL A 25 3.07 7.92 -0.72
N LEU A 26 1.92 7.27 -0.92
CA LEU A 26 1.66 6.41 -2.08
C LEU A 26 1.56 7.20 -3.39
N LYS A 27 0.93 8.38 -3.39
CA LYS A 27 0.89 9.26 -4.57
C LYS A 27 2.25 9.77 -5.05
N LYS A 28 3.27 9.72 -4.18
CA LYS A 28 4.65 10.10 -4.52
C LYS A 28 5.46 8.94 -5.07
N LEU A 29 4.94 7.71 -5.03
CA LEU A 29 5.62 6.56 -5.58
C LEU A 29 5.40 6.52 -7.09
N GLU A 30 6.50 6.48 -7.84
CA GLU A 30 6.47 6.34 -9.29
C GLU A 30 5.91 4.96 -9.68
N GLY A 31 5.19 4.91 -10.80
CA GLY A 31 4.55 3.68 -11.29
C GLY A 31 3.22 3.33 -10.60
N VAL A 32 2.69 4.15 -9.70
CA VAL A 32 1.32 3.99 -9.18
C VAL A 32 0.30 4.43 -10.23
N LYS A 33 -0.60 3.50 -10.61
CA LYS A 33 -1.67 3.73 -11.58
C LYS A 33 -3.00 4.09 -10.93
N ASN A 34 -3.31 3.47 -9.80
CA ASN A 34 -4.54 3.73 -9.07
C ASN A 34 -4.36 3.54 -7.56
N LEU A 35 -5.12 4.30 -6.78
CA LEU A 35 -5.15 4.24 -5.32
C LEU A 35 -6.60 4.28 -4.85
N ASP A 36 -6.95 3.33 -3.99
CA ASP A 36 -8.21 3.31 -3.26
C ASP A 36 -7.90 3.12 -1.77
N ILE A 37 -8.36 4.04 -0.92
CA ILE A 37 -8.09 4.01 0.52
C ILE A 37 -9.42 4.15 1.24
N SER A 38 -9.71 3.16 2.08
CA SER A 38 -10.90 3.12 2.91
C SER A 38 -10.53 3.22 4.39
N LEU A 39 -10.92 4.33 5.02
CA LEU A 39 -10.80 4.48 6.47
C LEU A 39 -11.70 3.47 7.20
N ASP A 40 -12.91 3.23 6.70
CA ASP A 40 -13.86 2.32 7.35
C ASP A 40 -13.37 0.87 7.35
N LYS A 41 -12.75 0.42 6.25
CA LYS A 41 -12.18 -0.93 6.13
C LYS A 41 -10.75 -1.04 6.64
N GLN A 42 -10.11 0.07 7.00
CA GLN A 42 -8.69 0.13 7.34
C GLN A 42 -7.81 -0.44 6.20
N GLU A 43 -8.17 -0.13 4.94
CA GLU A 43 -7.63 -0.78 3.75
C GLU A 43 -7.04 0.24 2.77
N ALA A 44 -5.88 -0.10 2.19
CA ALA A 44 -5.25 0.64 1.11
C ALA A 44 -4.96 -0.32 -0.06
N ILE A 45 -5.63 -0.10 -1.19
CA ILE A 45 -5.45 -0.84 -2.44
C ILE A 45 -4.65 0.04 -3.40
N VAL A 46 -3.55 -0.52 -3.92
CA VAL A 46 -2.60 0.16 -4.79
C VAL A 46 -2.44 -0.65 -6.06
N LYS A 47 -2.75 -0.05 -7.21
CA LYS A 47 -2.42 -0.64 -8.52
C LYS A 47 -1.16 -0.01 -9.05
N THR A 48 -0.22 -0.82 -9.50
CA THR A 48 1.08 -0.35 -9.99
C THR A 48 1.42 -0.90 -11.37
N GLU A 49 2.37 -0.26 -12.01
CA GLU A 49 3.10 -0.81 -13.15
C GLU A 49 3.85 -2.11 -12.75
N PRO A 50 4.14 -3.00 -13.72
CA PRO A 50 4.82 -4.28 -13.48
C PRO A 50 6.21 -4.16 -12.83
N GLY A 51 6.84 -2.98 -12.87
CA GLY A 51 8.17 -2.74 -12.31
C GLY A 51 8.19 -2.28 -10.85
N VAL A 52 7.04 -2.14 -10.20
CA VAL A 52 6.96 -1.70 -8.80
C VAL A 52 6.65 -2.88 -7.90
N ASP A 53 7.64 -3.31 -7.12
CA ASP A 53 7.51 -4.47 -6.25
C ASP A 53 6.66 -4.20 -5.00
N TYR A 54 6.05 -5.27 -4.47
CA TYR A 54 5.30 -5.26 -3.21
C TYR A 54 6.08 -4.59 -2.05
N GLU A 55 7.36 -4.93 -1.89
CA GLU A 55 8.20 -4.37 -0.81
C GLU A 55 8.41 -2.86 -0.96
N THR A 56 8.46 -2.35 -2.18
CA THR A 56 8.58 -0.92 -2.47
C THR A 56 7.31 -0.17 -2.03
N VAL A 57 6.15 -0.75 -2.32
CA VAL A 57 4.85 -0.19 -1.89
C VAL A 57 4.72 -0.26 -0.37
N LEU A 58 5.02 -1.42 0.23
CA LEU A 58 5.01 -1.61 1.68
C LEU A 58 5.93 -0.62 2.40
N ARG A 59 7.17 -0.46 1.93
CA ARG A 59 8.14 0.50 2.46
C ARG A 59 7.60 1.93 2.36
N THR A 60 6.95 2.27 1.25
CA THR A 60 6.33 3.57 1.05
C THR A 60 5.20 3.82 2.04
N ILE A 61 4.33 2.84 2.28
CA ILE A 61 3.28 2.94 3.30
C ILE A 61 3.90 3.13 4.69
N LYS A 62 4.95 2.37 5.04
CA LYS A 62 5.65 2.51 6.33
C LYS A 62 6.21 3.92 6.55
N LYS A 63 6.60 4.66 5.50
CA LYS A 63 7.04 6.07 5.62
C LYS A 63 5.94 7.01 6.14
N SER A 64 4.66 6.63 6.06
CA SER A 64 3.56 7.39 6.66
C SER A 64 3.52 7.29 8.20
N GLY A 65 4.34 6.42 8.80
CA GLY A 65 4.36 6.15 10.24
C GLY A 65 3.14 5.37 10.74
N LYS A 66 2.38 4.73 9.83
CA LYS A 66 1.21 3.91 10.17
C LYS A 66 1.59 2.44 10.27
N LYS A 67 0.89 1.74 11.17
CA LYS A 67 1.05 0.31 11.36
C LYS A 67 0.35 -0.43 10.21
N VAL A 68 1.10 -1.29 9.53
CA VAL A 68 0.58 -2.24 8.53
C VAL A 68 0.37 -3.58 9.22
N ASN A 69 -0.84 -4.12 9.16
CA ASN A 69 -1.21 -5.37 9.83
C ASN A 69 -1.09 -6.57 8.89
N THR A 70 -1.54 -6.42 7.64
CA THR A 70 -1.44 -7.45 6.60
C THR A 70 -1.15 -6.81 5.25
N GLY A 71 -0.61 -7.59 4.33
CA GLY A 71 -0.40 -7.18 2.95
C GLY A 71 -0.58 -8.37 2.02
N ASP A 72 -1.16 -8.10 0.86
CA ASP A 72 -1.43 -9.06 -0.19
C ASP A 72 -0.91 -8.52 -1.52
N ALA A 73 -0.34 -9.39 -2.33
CA ALA A 73 0.08 -9.11 -3.70
C ALA A 73 -0.66 -10.03 -4.66
N ASP A 74 -1.49 -9.45 -5.51
CA ASP A 74 -2.30 -10.17 -6.51
C ASP A 74 -3.14 -11.30 -5.90
N GLY A 75 -3.67 -11.05 -4.69
CA GLY A 75 -4.47 -12.03 -3.93
C GLY A 75 -3.66 -13.06 -3.15
N VAL A 76 -2.33 -12.94 -3.11
CA VAL A 76 -1.45 -13.81 -2.31
C VAL A 76 -0.93 -13.03 -1.11
N THR A 77 -1.21 -13.53 0.10
CA THR A 77 -0.70 -12.92 1.33
C THR A 77 0.81 -12.91 1.39
N LYS A 78 1.37 -11.75 1.71
CA LYS A 78 2.81 -11.49 1.83
C LYS A 78 3.15 -11.03 3.25
N PRO A 79 4.37 -11.28 3.72
CA PRO A 79 4.83 -10.76 5.00
C PRO A 79 4.83 -9.22 4.99
N VAL A 80 4.61 -8.64 6.18
CA VAL A 80 4.65 -7.19 6.39
C VAL A 80 5.91 -6.75 7.13
N GLU A 81 6.72 -7.68 7.66
CA GLU A 81 8.10 -7.41 8.01
C GLU A 81 8.96 -7.32 6.74
N LEU A 82 9.75 -6.25 6.66
CA LEU A 82 10.83 -6.17 5.67
C LEU A 82 12.05 -6.76 6.36
N ALA A 83 12.73 -7.71 5.72
CA ALA A 83 14.04 -8.15 6.21
C ALA A 83 15.04 -7.03 5.88
N ASP A 84 15.56 -6.38 6.92
CA ASP A 84 16.63 -5.38 6.80
C ASP A 84 17.99 -6.04 6.47
#